data_AF-A0A2A9PR82-F1
#
_entry.id   AF-A0A2A9PR82-F1
#
_cell.length_a   1.000
_cell.length_b   1.000
_cell.length_c   1.000
_cell.angle_alpha   90.00
_cell.angle_beta   90.00
_cell.angle_gamma   90.00
#
_symmetry.space_group_name_H-M   'P 1'
#
loop_
_entity.id
_entity.type
_entity.pdbx_description
1 polymer ?
#
loop_
_entity_poly.entity_id
_entity_poly.type
_entity_poly.pdbx_seq_one_letter_code
_entity_poly.pdbx_strand_id
1 'polypeptide(L)'
;MKTTNRPDEWKIEQGMSGAVLPVLDMTGPQTKALDPQTFGPLTKNEAAIEAVGNRDVLFAAERKGWIGFVEWENHPEKKESAHKLLKAQTWPPNPEFQLGPIPGTNPVLPGTHWKMWHHAIGGELTKVPEDSWATVLKEKHPDMLHLLQFPYNGEPPKRLVTAKEVTPNSLHFVRNHGGIPIIDKEDYSFVVDGLVKNPQTFTLDDLMDESQFPRMEKTVTIQCSGTRRIEQIRLYPGQGDEIPQAPWAEGAIGNARYVGISLKKVIKACGGLIDGGKHLEFYGADTYFKDDKTMNYLVSVPWSKVKANEVMLAWEMNGEVLPRIHGYPLRIVVFGYIGARSVKWLYRIKGIRSPSPAPVQSMEYLYFPQQVGKHNFKLTDGIQIQEMPVSSAIMSPWTKQVVIHNGKIRCKGWAYSGGGRWPERVELSADGGFNWYTIPVENLSKKRKWAWRTWEYELPCDVEGWVEIVCRCWDNALNTQPPDVRTAWNWGLHVTSSCHRITVYSVNMTRPVTQARMQEFDDKGIPFGPITVPLAFPSQSWDDYEKFWREHDPRDAEDELP
;
A
#
# COMPACT_ATOMS: atom_id res chain seq x y z
N MET A 1 -36.93 21.70 -25.69
CA MET A 1 -35.96 21.68 -24.58
C MET A 1 -34.96 22.81 -24.80
N LYS A 2 -34.92 23.83 -23.93
CA LYS A 2 -33.80 24.78 -23.93
C LYS A 2 -32.62 24.07 -23.27
N THR A 3 -31.77 23.43 -24.06
CA THR A 3 -30.47 22.95 -23.59
C THR A 3 -29.58 24.19 -23.41
N THR A 4 -29.66 24.81 -22.24
CA THR A 4 -28.58 25.70 -21.82
C THR A 4 -27.33 24.83 -21.73
N ASN A 5 -26.39 24.99 -22.66
CA ASN A 5 -25.07 24.35 -22.59
C ASN A 5 -24.57 24.46 -21.15
N ARG A 6 -24.29 23.32 -20.52
CA ARG A 6 -23.61 23.30 -19.23
C ARG A 6 -22.20 23.87 -19.49
N PRO A 7 -21.85 25.07 -19.01
CA PRO A 7 -20.55 25.69 -19.33
C PRO A 7 -19.36 24.91 -18.74
N ASP A 8 -19.63 23.91 -17.90
CA ASP A 8 -18.70 22.96 -17.29
C ASP A 8 -18.69 21.57 -17.98
N GLU A 9 -19.49 21.33 -19.02
CA GLU A 9 -19.54 20.06 -19.74
C GLU A 9 -18.17 19.63 -20.26
N TRP A 10 -17.44 20.54 -20.91
CA TRP A 10 -16.07 20.28 -21.35
C TRP A 10 -15.12 19.97 -20.19
N LYS A 11 -15.35 20.53 -18.99
CA LYS A 11 -14.55 20.21 -17.80
C LYS A 11 -14.88 18.82 -17.27
N ILE A 12 -16.13 18.39 -17.36
CA ILE A 12 -16.56 17.04 -16.97
C ILE A 12 -15.99 16.02 -17.97
N GLU A 13 -16.14 16.25 -19.28
CA GLU A 13 -15.61 15.39 -20.34
C GLU A 13 -14.08 15.26 -20.28
N GLN A 14 -13.38 16.33 -19.93
CA GLN A 14 -11.92 16.32 -19.77
C GLN A 14 -11.45 15.87 -18.37
N GLY A 15 -12.35 15.44 -17.48
CA GLY A 15 -12.00 14.97 -16.13
C GLY A 15 -11.47 16.08 -15.20
N MET A 16 -11.71 17.35 -15.53
CA MET A 16 -11.25 18.53 -14.81
C MET A 16 -12.20 18.99 -13.69
N SER A 17 -13.38 18.37 -13.54
CA SER A 17 -14.31 18.61 -12.42
C SER A 17 -13.86 17.93 -11.10
N GLY A 18 -12.53 17.83 -10.91
CA GLY A 18 -11.77 16.82 -10.15
C GLY A 18 -12.04 16.67 -8.65
N ALA A 19 -13.28 16.44 -8.25
CA ALA A 19 -13.65 15.95 -6.92
C ALA A 19 -15.12 15.49 -6.88
N VAL A 20 -15.95 15.95 -7.82
CA VAL A 20 -17.39 15.67 -7.82
C VAL A 20 -17.79 15.00 -9.12
N LEU A 21 -18.18 13.72 -9.03
CA LEU A 21 -18.79 13.02 -10.15
C LEU A 21 -20.25 13.48 -10.28
N PRO A 22 -20.71 13.93 -11.45
CA PRO A 22 -22.11 14.24 -11.66
C PRO A 22 -22.93 12.96 -11.53
N VAL A 23 -24.00 13.01 -10.73
CA VAL A 23 -24.92 11.88 -10.57
C VAL A 23 -26.18 12.15 -11.39
N LEU A 24 -26.51 11.20 -12.27
CA LEU A 24 -27.70 11.25 -13.11
C LEU A 24 -28.63 10.09 -12.76
N ASP A 25 -29.85 10.40 -12.35
CA ASP A 25 -30.94 9.45 -12.21
C ASP A 25 -31.69 9.36 -13.55
N MET A 26 -31.58 8.21 -14.20
CA MET A 26 -32.24 7.89 -15.46
C MET A 26 -33.29 6.77 -15.30
N THR A 27 -33.75 6.51 -14.07
CA THR A 27 -34.73 5.44 -13.81
C THR A 27 -36.14 5.78 -14.31
N GLY A 28 -36.43 7.06 -14.55
CA GLY A 28 -37.68 7.55 -15.13
C GLY A 28 -37.55 8.01 -16.60
N PRO A 29 -38.64 8.48 -17.22
CA PRO A 29 -38.65 8.94 -18.61
C PRO A 29 -37.84 10.23 -18.86
N GLN A 30 -37.36 10.88 -17.79
CA GLN A 30 -36.54 12.08 -17.85
C GLN A 30 -35.28 11.88 -17.00
N THR A 31 -34.12 12.23 -17.54
CA THR A 31 -32.86 12.29 -16.80
C THR A 31 -32.90 13.41 -15.78
N LYS A 32 -32.68 13.09 -14.50
CA LYS A 32 -32.59 14.05 -13.40
C LYS A 32 -31.15 14.11 -12.89
N ALA A 33 -30.58 15.30 -12.76
CA ALA A 33 -29.33 15.46 -12.03
C ALA A 33 -29.62 15.38 -10.52
N LEU A 34 -28.79 14.65 -9.77
CA LEU A 34 -28.84 14.65 -8.32
C LEU A 34 -27.76 15.57 -7.76
N ASP A 35 -28.10 16.31 -6.72
CA ASP A 35 -27.15 17.18 -6.04
C ASP A 35 -26.05 16.35 -5.35
N PRO A 36 -24.80 16.81 -5.37
CA PRO A 36 -23.73 16.15 -4.66
C PRO A 36 -23.97 16.18 -3.15
N GLN A 37 -23.43 15.20 -2.43
CA GLN A 37 -23.45 15.20 -0.97
C GLN A 37 -22.75 16.45 -0.43
N THR A 38 -23.44 17.20 0.42
CA THR A 38 -22.86 18.31 1.18
C THR A 38 -22.68 17.91 2.64
N PHE A 39 -21.57 18.34 3.24
CA PHE A 39 -21.34 18.17 4.68
C PHE A 39 -21.83 19.44 5.37
N GLY A 40 -22.73 19.28 6.34
CA GLY A 40 -23.25 20.38 7.14
C GLY A 40 -22.18 21.02 8.05
N PRO A 41 -22.54 22.08 8.79
CA PRO A 41 -21.62 22.67 9.77
C PRO A 41 -21.21 21.63 10.82
N LEU A 42 -19.96 21.74 11.29
CA LEU A 42 -19.48 20.90 12.38
C LEU A 42 -20.26 21.21 13.66
N THR A 43 -20.65 20.18 14.39
CA THR A 43 -21.43 20.29 15.63
C THR A 43 -20.70 19.60 16.77
N LYS A 44 -20.91 20.10 17.99
CA LYS A 44 -20.36 19.56 19.23
C LYS A 44 -21.39 19.73 20.34
N ASN A 45 -21.82 18.62 20.94
CA ASN A 45 -22.75 18.61 22.07
C ASN A 45 -21.96 18.55 23.39
N GLU A 46 -21.65 19.73 23.95
CA GLU A 46 -20.84 19.84 25.18
C GLU A 46 -21.50 19.11 26.36
N ALA A 47 -22.82 19.23 26.54
CA ALA A 47 -23.53 18.55 27.62
C ALA A 47 -23.41 17.01 27.54
N ALA A 48 -23.47 16.45 26.33
CA ALA A 48 -23.27 15.01 26.12
C ALA A 48 -21.81 14.57 26.39
N ILE A 49 -20.84 15.44 26.11
CA ILE A 49 -19.42 15.17 26.38
C ILE A 49 -19.14 15.24 27.89
N GLU A 50 -19.62 16.27 28.57
CA GLU A 50 -19.47 16.42 30.02
C GLU A 50 -20.13 15.26 30.79
N ALA A 51 -21.26 14.75 30.30
CA ALA A 51 -21.97 13.62 30.90
C ALA A 51 -21.17 12.30 30.87
N VAL A 52 -20.13 12.16 30.03
CA VAL A 52 -19.27 10.96 30.02
C VAL A 52 -18.34 10.94 31.24
N GLY A 53 -18.03 12.10 31.82
CA GLY A 53 -17.16 12.23 32.99
C GLY A 53 -15.68 12.43 32.67
N ASN A 54 -14.81 12.19 33.66
CA ASN A 54 -13.39 12.51 33.54
C ASN A 54 -12.66 11.51 32.64
N ARG A 55 -12.38 11.94 31.41
CA ARG A 55 -11.69 11.17 30.36
C ARG A 55 -10.27 10.73 30.75
N ASP A 56 -9.56 11.53 31.54
CA ASP A 56 -8.19 11.22 31.96
C ASP A 56 -8.15 10.08 33.00
N VAL A 57 -9.26 9.84 33.68
CA VAL A 57 -9.42 8.68 34.58
C VAL A 57 -9.96 7.47 33.81
N LEU A 58 -10.96 7.69 32.94
CA LEU A 58 -11.59 6.61 32.17
C LEU A 58 -10.62 5.93 31.19
N PHE A 59 -9.75 6.71 30.55
CA PHE A 59 -8.79 6.24 29.55
C PHE A 59 -7.35 6.42 30.04
N ALA A 60 -7.11 6.28 31.35
CA ALA A 60 -5.77 6.28 31.93
C ALA A 60 -4.96 5.04 31.49
N ALA A 61 -3.63 5.15 31.53
CA ALA A 61 -2.72 4.02 31.37
C ALA A 61 -3.04 2.89 32.36
N GLU A 62 -3.23 1.66 31.84
CA GLU A 62 -3.58 0.50 32.67
C GLU A 62 -2.37 -0.36 33.04
N ARG A 63 -1.28 -0.26 32.27
CA ARG A 63 -0.10 -1.10 32.41
C ARG A 63 1.13 -0.24 32.64
N LYS A 64 1.89 -0.55 33.69
CA LYS A 64 3.18 0.07 33.96
C LYS A 64 4.11 -0.15 32.76
N GLY A 65 4.85 0.87 32.32
CA GLY A 65 5.77 0.78 31.18
C GLY A 65 5.09 0.75 29.81
N TRP A 66 3.77 0.99 29.74
CA TRP A 66 3.03 1.10 28.48
C TRP A 66 2.47 2.52 28.35
N ILE A 67 2.79 3.20 27.25
CA ILE A 67 2.30 4.54 26.91
C ILE A 67 1.62 4.48 25.54
N GLY A 68 0.50 5.18 25.39
CA GLY A 68 -0.33 5.20 24.19
C GLY A 68 -1.17 3.93 24.00
N PHE A 69 -1.42 3.18 25.07
CA PHE A 69 -2.21 1.95 25.09
C PHE A 69 -3.47 2.12 25.93
N VAL A 70 -4.60 1.68 25.38
CA VAL A 70 -5.85 1.47 26.13
C VAL A 70 -6.35 0.07 25.78
N GLU A 71 -6.65 -0.74 26.80
CA GLU A 71 -7.12 -2.11 26.65
C GLU A 71 -8.62 -2.15 26.37
N TRP A 72 -9.02 -1.93 25.12
CA TRP A 72 -10.44 -1.86 24.76
C TRP A 72 -11.16 -3.20 24.92
N GLU A 73 -10.47 -4.32 24.65
CA GLU A 73 -11.12 -5.62 24.44
C GLU A 73 -11.63 -6.29 25.72
N ASN A 74 -11.10 -5.89 26.88
CA ASN A 74 -11.56 -6.36 28.19
C ASN A 74 -12.44 -5.32 28.93
N HIS A 75 -12.65 -4.14 28.35
CA HIS A 75 -13.32 -2.99 28.97
C HIS A 75 -14.48 -2.46 28.10
N PRO A 76 -15.62 -3.17 28.01
CA PRO A 76 -16.78 -2.74 27.21
C PRO A 76 -17.33 -1.38 27.62
N GLU A 77 -17.23 -1.02 28.90
CA GLU A 77 -17.62 0.29 29.43
C GLU A 77 -16.77 1.44 28.84
N LYS A 78 -15.48 1.22 28.61
CA LYS A 78 -14.61 2.20 27.95
C LYS A 78 -15.02 2.38 26.49
N LYS A 79 -15.32 1.28 25.79
CA LYS A 79 -15.82 1.32 24.41
C LYS A 79 -17.13 2.11 24.30
N GLU A 80 -18.05 1.90 25.23
CA GLU A 80 -19.32 2.62 25.28
C GLU A 80 -19.11 4.13 25.52
N SER A 81 -18.26 4.50 26.47
CA SER A 81 -17.93 5.90 26.75
C SER A 81 -17.25 6.58 25.56
N ALA A 82 -16.29 5.90 24.91
CA ALA A 82 -15.64 6.41 23.70
C ALA A 82 -16.65 6.61 22.55
N HIS A 83 -17.58 5.66 22.36
CA HIS A 83 -18.64 5.78 21.36
C HIS A 83 -19.53 7.00 21.60
N LYS A 84 -19.92 7.27 22.85
CA LYS A 84 -20.68 8.47 23.23
C LYS A 84 -19.93 9.75 22.89
N LEU A 85 -18.62 9.82 23.19
CA LEU A 85 -17.78 10.98 22.88
C LEU A 85 -17.66 11.24 21.37
N LEU A 86 -17.52 10.17 20.58
CA LEU A 86 -17.40 10.28 19.12
C LEU A 86 -18.72 10.72 18.47
N LYS A 87 -19.88 10.20 18.93
CA LYS A 87 -21.20 10.58 18.40
C LYS A 87 -21.70 11.94 18.86
N ALA A 88 -21.14 12.49 19.93
CA ALA A 88 -21.49 13.83 20.41
C ALA A 88 -20.97 14.95 19.49
N GLN A 89 -20.20 14.62 18.46
CA GLN A 89 -19.50 15.56 17.59
C GLN A 89 -19.57 15.12 16.14
N THR A 90 -19.53 16.06 15.20
CA THR A 90 -19.29 15.76 13.79
C THR A 90 -17.88 16.15 13.38
N TRP A 91 -17.38 15.45 12.36
CA TRP A 91 -16.01 15.57 11.88
C TRP A 91 -16.03 16.08 10.44
N PRO A 92 -15.01 16.83 9.99
CA PRO A 92 -14.89 17.15 8.57
C PRO A 92 -14.81 15.87 7.72
N PRO A 93 -14.91 15.94 6.38
CA PRO A 93 -14.59 14.82 5.51
C PRO A 93 -13.08 14.72 5.27
N ASN A 94 -12.60 13.51 4.94
CA ASN A 94 -11.20 13.32 4.56
C ASN A 94 -10.95 14.14 3.28
N PRO A 95 -9.74 14.69 3.08
CA PRO A 95 -9.41 15.33 1.82
C PRO A 95 -9.69 14.37 0.65
N GLU A 96 -10.44 14.83 -0.34
CA GLU A 96 -10.70 14.05 -1.56
C GLU A 96 -9.46 14.10 -2.46
N PHE A 97 -8.75 12.97 -2.56
CA PHE A 97 -7.51 12.84 -3.33
C PHE A 97 -7.59 11.75 -4.41
N GLN A 98 -8.66 10.94 -4.43
CA GLN A 98 -8.81 9.89 -5.42
C GLN A 98 -9.30 10.45 -6.75
N LEU A 99 -10.22 11.42 -6.70
CA LEU A 99 -10.66 12.21 -7.85
C LEU A 99 -9.98 13.58 -7.94
N GLY A 100 -9.40 14.04 -6.84
CA GLY A 100 -8.65 15.29 -6.75
C GLY A 100 -7.15 15.15 -6.97
N PRO A 101 -6.41 16.27 -7.06
CA PRO A 101 -4.97 16.23 -7.11
C PRO A 101 -4.40 15.66 -5.81
N ILE A 102 -3.49 14.70 -5.92
CA ILE A 102 -2.72 14.24 -4.77
C ILE A 102 -1.85 15.41 -4.27
N PRO A 103 -1.90 15.76 -2.97
CA PRO A 103 -1.09 16.84 -2.44
C PRO A 103 0.40 16.65 -2.74
N GLY A 104 1.06 17.70 -3.25
CA GLY A 104 2.51 17.71 -3.50
C GLY A 104 3.36 17.91 -2.24
N THR A 105 2.80 17.67 -1.06
CA THR A 105 3.45 17.84 0.24
C THR A 105 4.01 16.51 0.76
N ASN A 106 4.93 16.59 1.72
CA ASN A 106 5.42 15.43 2.47
C ASN A 106 5.43 15.80 3.97
N PRO A 107 4.40 15.42 4.77
CA PRO A 107 3.40 14.39 4.49
C PRO A 107 2.36 14.74 3.41
N VAL A 108 1.85 13.71 2.72
CA VAL A 108 0.82 13.85 1.68
C VAL A 108 -0.55 14.11 2.32
N LEU A 109 -0.93 13.28 3.30
CA LEU A 109 -2.18 13.43 4.05
C LEU A 109 -1.88 13.67 5.54
N PRO A 110 -2.51 14.66 6.20
CA PRO A 110 -2.26 14.96 7.61
C PRO A 110 -2.92 13.97 8.58
N GLY A 111 -3.99 13.30 8.14
CA GLY A 111 -4.74 12.38 9.00
C GLY A 111 -5.54 13.06 10.11
N THR A 112 -6.03 14.27 9.83
CA THR A 112 -6.68 15.16 10.79
C THR A 112 -7.76 14.48 11.62
N HIS A 113 -8.62 13.65 11.02
CA HIS A 113 -9.71 13.01 11.77
C HIS A 113 -9.22 12.05 12.83
N TRP A 114 -8.19 11.26 12.53
CA TRP A 114 -7.64 10.32 13.49
C TRP A 114 -7.08 11.07 14.70
N LYS A 115 -6.41 12.20 14.46
CA LYS A 115 -5.93 13.07 15.54
C LYS A 115 -7.10 13.60 16.35
N MET A 116 -8.11 14.15 15.68
CA MET A 116 -9.32 14.67 16.33
C MET A 116 -10.03 13.60 17.18
N TRP A 117 -10.17 12.37 16.69
CA TRP A 117 -10.76 11.26 17.44
C TRP A 117 -9.94 10.86 18.67
N HIS A 118 -8.61 10.83 18.58
CA HIS A 118 -7.74 10.56 19.72
C HIS A 118 -7.86 11.67 20.79
N HIS A 119 -7.84 12.95 20.38
CA HIS A 119 -8.04 14.07 21.30
C HIS A 119 -9.47 14.13 21.89
N ALA A 120 -10.47 13.70 21.12
CA ALA A 120 -11.85 13.64 21.58
C ALA A 120 -12.06 12.61 22.68
N ILE A 121 -11.42 11.45 22.55
CA ILE A 121 -11.42 10.43 23.61
C ILE A 121 -10.62 10.92 24.82
N GLY A 122 -9.43 11.50 24.61
CA GLY A 122 -8.61 12.04 25.69
C GLY A 122 -7.83 10.97 26.47
N GLY A 123 -7.41 11.30 27.70
CA GLY A 123 -6.57 10.43 28.53
C GLY A 123 -5.28 10.03 27.83
N GLU A 124 -4.96 8.73 27.87
CA GLU A 124 -3.75 8.16 27.29
C GLU A 124 -3.63 8.38 25.78
N LEU A 125 -4.76 8.55 25.08
CA LEU A 125 -4.76 8.77 23.63
C LEU A 125 -4.39 10.20 23.22
N THR A 126 -4.40 11.15 24.16
CA THR A 126 -4.26 12.58 23.85
C THR A 126 -2.95 12.92 23.14
N LYS A 127 -1.84 12.30 23.55
CA LYS A 127 -0.48 12.57 23.02
C LYS A 127 -0.03 11.58 21.95
N VAL A 128 -0.84 10.55 21.70
CA VAL A 128 -0.49 9.46 20.77
C VAL A 128 -0.14 9.98 19.37
N PRO A 129 -0.86 10.95 18.78
CA PRO A 129 -0.48 11.52 17.48
C PRO A 129 0.93 12.12 17.47
N GLU A 130 1.27 12.93 18.46
CA GLU A 130 2.54 13.65 18.58
C GLU A 130 3.69 12.67 18.87
N ASP A 131 3.51 11.77 19.83
CA ASP A 131 4.51 10.77 20.22
C ASP A 131 4.81 9.78 19.07
N SER A 132 3.77 9.41 18.31
CA SER A 132 3.92 8.60 17.11
C SER A 132 4.75 9.33 16.06
N TRP A 133 4.47 10.61 15.83
CA TRP A 133 5.22 11.40 14.84
C TRP A 133 6.69 11.62 15.26
N ALA A 134 6.95 11.86 16.55
CA ALA A 134 8.31 11.94 17.07
C ALA A 134 9.09 10.62 16.85
N THR A 135 8.43 9.47 17.06
CA THR A 135 9.02 8.16 16.79
C THR A 135 9.35 7.97 15.31
N VAL A 136 8.46 8.42 14.41
CA VAL A 136 8.71 8.39 12.95
C VAL A 136 9.97 9.17 12.60
N LEU A 137 10.07 10.43 13.05
CA LEU A 137 11.21 11.30 12.74
C LEU A 137 12.53 10.75 13.29
N LYS A 138 12.49 9.97 14.37
CA LYS A 138 13.66 9.34 14.97
C LYS A 138 14.08 8.05 14.25
N GLU A 139 13.14 7.18 13.92
CA GLU A 139 13.44 5.82 13.43
C GLU A 139 13.48 5.71 11.90
N LYS A 140 12.86 6.64 11.17
CA LYS A 140 12.71 6.56 9.72
C LYS A 140 13.74 7.42 8.99
N HIS A 141 14.10 6.96 7.80
CA HIS A 141 15.02 7.68 6.93
C HIS A 141 14.42 9.03 6.52
N PRO A 142 15.20 10.13 6.46
CA PRO A 142 14.70 11.47 6.14
C PRO A 142 14.01 11.57 4.77
N ASP A 143 14.45 10.77 3.80
CA ASP A 143 13.85 10.72 2.46
C ASP A 143 12.54 9.92 2.35
N MET A 144 12.01 9.37 3.45
CA MET A 144 10.76 8.61 3.41
C MET A 144 9.61 9.46 2.84
N LEU A 145 8.74 8.82 2.06
CA LEU A 145 7.49 9.41 1.61
C LEU A 145 6.43 9.15 2.69
N HIS A 146 6.05 10.18 3.43
CA HIS A 146 5.06 10.14 4.51
C HIS A 146 3.65 10.31 3.92
N LEU A 147 3.06 9.23 3.40
CA LEU A 147 1.75 9.28 2.74
C LEU A 147 0.60 9.67 3.67
N LEU A 148 0.65 9.24 4.93
CA LEU A 148 -0.29 9.64 5.97
C LEU A 148 0.50 9.95 7.24
N GLN A 149 0.33 11.13 7.82
CA GLN A 149 1.06 11.51 9.03
C GLN A 149 0.53 10.77 10.26
N PHE A 150 -0.80 10.65 10.42
CA PHE A 150 -1.40 9.93 11.54
C PHE A 150 -2.72 9.23 11.15
N PRO A 151 -2.89 7.93 11.41
CA PRO A 151 -1.85 6.99 11.82
C PRO A 151 -0.75 6.94 10.77
N TYR A 152 0.50 6.80 11.19
CA TYR A 152 1.62 6.95 10.26
C TYR A 152 1.62 5.86 9.17
N ASN A 153 1.65 6.27 7.92
CA ASN A 153 1.84 5.39 6.77
C ASN A 153 2.89 6.03 5.84
N GLY A 154 3.91 5.26 5.45
CA GLY A 154 4.94 5.74 4.54
C GLY A 154 5.71 4.63 3.85
N GLU A 155 6.21 4.96 2.67
CA GLU A 155 7.03 4.09 1.82
C GLU A 155 8.40 4.75 1.51
N PRO A 156 9.45 3.96 1.29
CA PRO A 156 10.70 4.50 0.79
C PRO A 156 10.48 5.09 -0.61
N PRO A 157 11.23 6.15 -0.98
CA PRO A 157 11.15 6.70 -2.32
C PRO A 157 11.60 5.63 -3.33
N LYS A 158 11.02 5.64 -4.52
CA LYS A 158 11.18 4.60 -5.55
C LYS A 158 12.64 4.18 -5.82
N ARG A 159 13.58 5.15 -5.80
CA ARG A 159 15.03 4.89 -5.96
C ARG A 159 15.64 4.02 -4.86
N LEU A 160 15.08 4.04 -3.65
CA LEU A 160 15.59 3.35 -2.45
C LEU A 160 14.90 2.01 -2.17
N VAL A 161 13.71 1.73 -2.74
CA VAL A 161 12.96 0.49 -2.52
C VAL A 161 13.84 -0.74 -2.77
N THR A 162 14.49 -0.80 -3.94
CA THR A 162 15.32 -1.93 -4.38
C THR A 162 16.82 -1.64 -4.30
N ALA A 163 17.25 -0.64 -3.53
CA ALA A 163 18.67 -0.30 -3.38
C ALA A 163 19.48 -1.40 -2.67
N LYS A 164 18.82 -2.28 -1.90
CA LYS A 164 19.40 -3.47 -1.26
C LYS A 164 18.39 -4.62 -1.29
N GLU A 165 18.87 -5.87 -1.38
CA GLU A 165 18.01 -7.07 -1.29
C GLU A 165 17.26 -7.11 0.05
N VAL A 166 17.95 -6.79 1.14
CA VAL A 166 17.37 -6.66 2.49
C VAL A 166 17.19 -5.17 2.76
N THR A 167 15.93 -4.76 2.91
CA THR A 167 15.55 -3.37 3.15
C THR A 167 16.04 -2.93 4.53
N PRO A 168 16.83 -1.84 4.64
CA PRO A 168 17.21 -1.28 5.93
C PRO A 168 15.98 -0.93 6.78
N ASN A 169 16.08 -1.07 8.11
CA ASN A 169 14.98 -0.81 9.06
C ASN A 169 14.38 0.60 8.88
N SER A 170 15.24 1.60 8.70
CA SER A 170 14.87 3.01 8.46
C SER A 170 14.18 3.26 7.11
N LEU A 171 14.25 2.32 6.15
CA LEU A 171 13.58 2.38 4.84
C LEU A 171 12.46 1.36 4.66
N HIS A 172 12.32 0.39 5.55
CA HIS A 172 11.21 -0.56 5.48
C HIS A 172 9.88 0.18 5.63
N PHE A 173 8.95 -0.01 4.69
CA PHE A 173 7.65 0.68 4.69
C PHE A 173 6.90 0.45 6.01
N VAL A 174 6.03 1.40 6.36
CA VAL A 174 5.23 1.37 7.59
C VAL A 174 3.76 1.57 7.24
N ARG A 175 2.90 0.66 7.70
CA ARG A 175 1.45 0.83 7.69
C ARG A 175 0.94 0.73 9.12
N ASN A 176 0.38 1.81 9.67
CA ASN A 176 -0.30 1.82 10.96
C ASN A 176 -1.79 2.13 10.78
N HIS A 177 -2.63 1.57 11.65
CA HIS A 177 -4.05 1.95 11.76
C HIS A 177 -4.33 2.78 13.01
N GLY A 178 -3.49 2.66 14.05
CA GLY A 178 -3.46 3.54 15.20
C GLY A 178 -2.08 4.18 15.45
N GLY A 179 -1.87 4.61 16.69
CA GLY A 179 -0.60 5.13 17.15
C GLY A 179 0.51 4.10 17.30
N ILE A 180 1.71 4.58 17.57
CA ILE A 180 2.87 3.75 17.92
C ILE A 180 2.99 3.74 19.45
N PRO A 181 2.58 2.66 20.14
CA PRO A 181 2.73 2.57 21.58
C PRO A 181 4.21 2.48 21.98
N ILE A 182 4.53 3.03 23.14
CA ILE A 182 5.84 2.90 23.78
C ILE A 182 5.68 1.85 24.88
N ILE A 183 6.37 0.72 24.72
CA ILE A 183 6.31 -0.40 25.64
C ILE A 183 7.73 -0.66 26.14
N ASP A 184 7.91 -0.79 27.45
CA ASP A 184 9.17 -1.17 28.07
C ASP A 184 9.29 -2.69 28.16
N LYS A 185 10.49 -3.23 27.93
CA LYS A 185 10.69 -4.69 27.86
C LYS A 185 10.39 -5.35 29.20
N GLU A 186 10.82 -4.70 30.28
CA GLU A 186 10.81 -5.20 31.65
C GLU A 186 9.38 -5.35 32.19
N ASP A 187 8.45 -4.55 31.68
CA ASP A 187 7.03 -4.60 32.02
C ASP A 187 6.17 -5.24 30.90
N TYR A 188 6.82 -5.84 29.88
CA TYR A 188 6.12 -6.47 28.76
C TYR A 188 5.74 -7.93 29.06
N SER A 189 4.47 -8.23 28.80
CA SER A 189 3.97 -9.60 28.71
C SER A 189 2.82 -9.67 27.70
N PHE A 190 2.53 -10.88 27.20
CA PHE A 190 1.33 -11.14 26.42
C PHE A 190 0.63 -12.42 26.89
N VAL A 191 -0.68 -12.47 26.68
CA VAL A 191 -1.54 -13.57 27.12
C VAL A 191 -1.87 -14.49 25.94
N VAL A 192 -1.87 -15.79 26.15
CA VAL A 192 -2.43 -16.80 25.24
C VAL A 192 -3.65 -17.45 25.89
N ASP A 193 -4.83 -17.30 25.29
CA ASP A 193 -6.09 -17.75 25.88
C ASP A 193 -7.16 -18.18 24.85
N GLY A 194 -8.42 -18.26 25.26
CA GLY A 194 -9.53 -18.74 24.44
C GLY A 194 -9.52 -20.25 24.32
N LEU A 195 -9.64 -20.77 23.11
CA LEU A 195 -9.71 -22.21 22.82
C LEU A 195 -8.33 -22.89 22.82
N VAL A 196 -7.56 -22.68 23.89
CA VAL A 196 -6.31 -23.37 24.20
C VAL A 196 -6.46 -24.18 25.48
N LYS A 197 -5.77 -25.32 25.59
CA LYS A 197 -5.93 -26.24 26.73
C LYS A 197 -5.52 -25.61 28.06
N ASN A 198 -4.37 -24.95 28.07
CA ASN A 198 -3.78 -24.32 29.24
C ASN A 198 -3.45 -22.86 28.89
N PRO A 199 -4.37 -21.90 29.12
CA PRO A 199 -4.09 -20.48 28.96
C PRO A 199 -2.87 -20.06 29.79
N GLN A 200 -2.00 -19.22 29.23
CA GLN A 200 -0.73 -18.84 29.84
C GLN A 200 -0.32 -17.41 29.45
N THR A 201 0.39 -16.73 30.36
CA THR A 201 1.06 -15.46 30.09
C THR A 201 2.55 -15.70 29.88
N PHE A 202 3.15 -15.01 28.91
CA PHE A 202 4.57 -15.08 28.61
C PHE A 202 5.19 -13.68 28.64
N THR A 203 6.37 -13.57 29.22
CA THR A 203 7.27 -12.42 29.10
C THR A 203 8.13 -12.54 27.84
N LEU A 204 8.86 -11.49 27.49
CA LEU A 204 9.82 -11.58 26.38
C LEU A 204 10.98 -12.55 26.71
N ASP A 205 11.42 -12.59 27.97
CA ASP A 205 12.51 -13.46 28.41
C ASP A 205 12.09 -14.95 28.35
N ASP A 206 10.84 -15.28 28.66
CA ASP A 206 10.30 -16.64 28.48
C ASP A 206 10.41 -17.10 27.02
N LEU A 207 10.14 -16.19 26.06
CA LEU A 207 10.22 -16.52 24.63
C LEU A 207 11.67 -16.68 24.15
N MET A 208 12.61 -15.97 24.79
CA MET A 208 14.03 -15.97 24.44
C MET A 208 14.79 -17.15 25.07
N ASP A 209 14.18 -17.87 26.03
CA ASP A 209 14.71 -19.09 26.61
C ASP A 209 14.76 -20.23 25.58
N GLU A 210 15.95 -20.47 25.03
CA GLU A 210 16.18 -21.50 24.00
C GLU A 210 15.97 -22.94 24.51
N SER A 211 15.95 -23.15 25.83
CA SER A 211 15.62 -24.46 26.40
C SER A 211 14.14 -24.82 26.19
N GLN A 212 13.27 -23.82 26.07
CA GLN A 212 11.83 -23.97 25.83
C GLN A 212 11.47 -23.74 24.37
N PHE A 213 12.01 -22.67 23.77
CA PHE A 213 11.66 -22.25 22.42
C PHE A 213 12.89 -22.11 21.54
N PRO A 214 13.14 -23.07 20.63
CA PRO A 214 14.24 -22.97 19.69
C PRO A 214 14.11 -21.71 18.82
N ARG A 215 15.18 -20.90 18.82
CA ARG A 215 15.26 -19.68 18.01
C ARG A 215 15.14 -20.03 16.52
N MET A 216 14.44 -19.18 15.78
CA MET A 216 14.34 -19.26 14.33
C MET A 216 14.66 -17.92 13.68
N GLU A 217 15.37 -17.99 12.56
CA GLU A 217 15.68 -16.84 11.71
C GLU A 217 15.08 -17.06 10.31
N LYS A 218 14.39 -16.04 9.77
CA LYS A 218 13.81 -16.09 8.41
C LYS A 218 13.94 -14.75 7.70
N THR A 219 14.34 -14.79 6.43
CA THR A 219 14.20 -13.66 5.51
C THR A 219 12.79 -13.68 4.93
N VAL A 220 12.00 -12.64 5.19
CA VAL A 220 10.58 -12.54 4.83
C VAL A 220 10.31 -11.17 4.21
N THR A 221 9.65 -11.18 3.06
CA THR A 221 9.03 -9.99 2.48
C THR A 221 7.64 -9.80 3.05
N ILE A 222 7.40 -8.59 3.55
CA ILE A 222 6.06 -8.13 3.93
C ILE A 222 5.59 -7.19 2.82
N GLN A 223 4.41 -7.46 2.26
CA GLN A 223 3.77 -6.60 1.26
C GLN A 223 2.41 -6.13 1.78
N CYS A 224 2.14 -4.82 1.68
CA CYS A 224 0.81 -4.28 1.95
C CYS A 224 -0.15 -4.73 0.85
N SER A 225 -1.40 -5.06 1.20
CA SER A 225 -2.45 -5.24 0.18
C SER A 225 -2.69 -3.96 -0.62
N GLY A 226 -2.37 -2.77 -0.08
CA GLY A 226 -2.45 -1.50 -0.79
C GLY A 226 -1.27 -1.21 -1.72
N THR A 227 -0.25 -2.08 -1.82
CA THR A 227 0.88 -1.85 -2.75
C THR A 227 0.36 -1.57 -4.15
N ARG A 228 0.88 -0.52 -4.81
CA ARG A 228 0.48 -0.10 -6.16
C ARG A 228 -0.99 0.36 -6.28
N ARG A 229 -1.62 0.76 -5.17
CA ARG A 229 -3.01 1.26 -5.17
C ARG A 229 -3.20 2.46 -6.08
N ILE A 230 -2.20 3.32 -6.21
CA ILE A 230 -2.26 4.52 -7.03
C ILE A 230 -2.66 4.23 -8.49
N GLU A 231 -2.29 3.06 -9.01
CA GLU A 231 -2.65 2.64 -10.37
C GLU A 231 -4.15 2.39 -10.52
N GLN A 232 -4.79 1.81 -9.49
CA GLN A 232 -6.24 1.63 -9.47
C GLN A 232 -6.94 2.99 -9.29
N ILE A 233 -6.48 3.82 -8.34
CA ILE A 233 -7.07 5.15 -8.08
C ILE A 233 -7.10 6.01 -9.35
N ARG A 234 -5.99 6.07 -10.09
CA ARG A 234 -5.86 6.93 -11.28
C ARG A 234 -6.81 6.58 -12.42
N LEU A 235 -7.28 5.34 -12.48
CA LEU A 235 -8.17 4.88 -13.55
C LEU A 235 -9.61 4.71 -13.06
N TYR A 236 -9.77 4.14 -11.87
CA TYR A 236 -11.03 3.68 -11.30
C TYR A 236 -11.00 3.89 -9.78
N PRO A 237 -11.24 5.11 -9.29
CA PRO A 237 -11.33 5.39 -7.86
C PRO A 237 -12.40 4.50 -7.22
N GLY A 238 -12.16 4.11 -5.98
CA GLY A 238 -12.91 3.04 -5.30
C GLY A 238 -13.43 3.49 -3.96
N GLN A 239 -13.41 2.58 -3.00
CA GLN A 239 -13.87 2.87 -1.64
C GLN A 239 -13.00 3.94 -1.00
N GLY A 240 -13.62 5.08 -0.67
CA GLY A 240 -13.16 5.91 0.44
C GLY A 240 -13.46 5.17 1.74
N ASP A 241 -12.44 4.95 2.55
CA ASP A 241 -12.61 4.38 3.89
C ASP A 241 -12.41 5.47 4.95
N GLU A 242 -12.87 5.20 6.16
CA GLU A 242 -12.69 6.07 7.30
C GLU A 242 -11.20 6.34 7.48
N ILE A 243 -10.38 5.28 7.64
CA ILE A 243 -8.92 5.42 7.59
C ILE A 243 -8.55 5.83 6.17
N PRO A 244 -7.91 7.00 5.95
CA PRO A 244 -7.52 7.43 4.62
C PRO A 244 -6.69 6.34 3.94
N GLN A 245 -7.19 5.85 2.80
CA GLN A 245 -6.51 4.84 2.01
C GLN A 245 -5.27 5.44 1.36
N ALA A 246 -4.14 5.43 2.06
CA ALA A 246 -2.90 6.04 1.59
C ALA A 246 -2.63 5.69 0.10
N PRO A 247 -2.27 6.68 -0.74
CA PRO A 247 -2.09 6.51 -2.19
C PRO A 247 -0.75 5.83 -2.50
N TRP A 248 -0.61 4.60 -2.01
CA TRP A 248 0.61 3.80 -2.16
C TRP A 248 1.01 3.65 -3.62
N ALA A 249 2.27 3.96 -3.88
CA ALA A 249 2.98 3.61 -5.09
C ALA A 249 3.58 2.20 -4.94
N GLU A 250 4.73 1.95 -5.55
CA GLU A 250 5.31 0.62 -5.65
C GLU A 250 6.16 0.20 -4.44
N GLY A 251 6.31 1.07 -3.42
CA GLY A 251 7.20 0.91 -2.27
C GLY A 251 6.53 0.42 -0.99
N ALA A 252 5.23 0.09 -0.99
CA ALA A 252 4.53 -0.51 0.16
C ALA A 252 4.89 -2.00 0.42
N ILE A 253 6.16 -2.33 0.25
CA ILE A 253 6.75 -3.67 0.32
C ILE A 253 8.16 -3.55 0.91
N GLY A 254 8.59 -4.52 1.72
CA GLY A 254 9.93 -4.55 2.29
C GLY A 254 10.37 -5.96 2.62
N ASN A 255 11.67 -6.24 2.49
CA ASN A 255 12.26 -7.54 2.79
C ASN A 255 13.21 -7.42 3.99
N ALA A 256 13.01 -8.23 5.01
CA ALA A 256 13.82 -8.18 6.23
C ALA A 256 14.12 -9.57 6.77
N ARG A 257 15.19 -9.64 7.57
CA ARG A 257 15.60 -10.84 8.30
C ARG A 257 15.07 -10.74 9.72
N TYR A 258 14.11 -11.59 10.07
CA TYR A 258 13.50 -11.61 11.39
C TYR A 258 14.08 -12.75 12.23
N VAL A 259 14.30 -12.47 13.50
CA VAL A 259 14.67 -13.47 14.51
C VAL A 259 13.58 -13.50 15.59
N GLY A 260 13.22 -14.72 15.99
CA GLY A 260 12.12 -14.96 16.91
C GLY A 260 11.89 -16.45 17.18
N ILE A 261 10.65 -16.80 17.52
CA ILE A 261 10.24 -18.20 17.75
C ILE A 261 8.99 -18.56 16.96
N SER A 262 8.73 -19.87 16.87
CA SER A 262 7.53 -20.42 16.24
C SER A 262 6.29 -20.28 17.12
N LEU A 263 5.22 -19.68 16.59
CA LEU A 263 3.91 -19.65 17.27
C LEU A 263 3.35 -21.05 17.53
N LYS A 264 3.65 -22.01 16.65
CA LYS A 264 3.26 -23.41 16.85
C LYS A 264 3.79 -23.98 18.16
N LYS A 265 5.01 -23.59 18.55
CA LYS A 265 5.65 -24.06 19.78
C LYS A 265 5.02 -23.42 21.01
N VAL A 266 4.70 -22.13 20.95
CA VAL A 266 3.94 -21.42 22.01
C VAL A 266 2.59 -22.10 22.24
N ILE A 267 1.80 -22.36 21.19
CA ILE A 267 0.52 -23.05 21.33
C ILE A 267 0.67 -24.48 21.84
N LYS A 268 1.77 -25.17 21.49
CA LYS A 268 2.07 -26.50 22.05
C LYS A 268 2.39 -26.41 23.56
N ALA A 269 3.09 -25.38 24.01
CA ALA A 269 3.35 -25.14 25.44
C ALA A 269 2.04 -24.92 26.21
N CYS A 270 1.07 -24.23 25.61
CA CYS A 270 -0.31 -24.10 26.11
C CYS A 270 -1.16 -25.38 25.99
N GLY A 271 -0.57 -26.54 25.68
CA GLY A 271 -1.27 -27.82 25.57
C GLY A 271 -2.09 -28.02 24.29
N GLY A 272 -1.99 -27.13 23.31
CA GLY A 272 -2.68 -27.19 22.01
C GLY A 272 -4.05 -26.51 21.99
N LEU A 273 -4.63 -26.41 20.79
CA LEU A 273 -6.01 -25.93 20.61
C LEU A 273 -7.02 -26.99 21.07
N ILE A 274 -8.11 -26.54 21.69
CA ILE A 274 -9.21 -27.38 22.16
C ILE A 274 -10.53 -26.97 21.51
N ASP A 275 -11.57 -27.77 21.73
CA ASP A 275 -12.96 -27.46 21.39
C ASP A 275 -13.13 -26.98 19.94
N GLY A 276 -12.43 -27.56 18.98
CA GLY A 276 -12.54 -27.17 17.57
C GLY A 276 -12.03 -25.77 17.24
N GLY A 277 -11.10 -25.22 18.01
CA GLY A 277 -10.33 -24.03 17.64
C GLY A 277 -9.65 -24.22 16.27
N LYS A 278 -9.90 -23.29 15.35
CA LYS A 278 -9.38 -23.34 13.96
C LYS A 278 -8.61 -22.09 13.56
N HIS A 279 -8.65 -21.04 14.37
CA HIS A 279 -7.99 -19.77 14.12
C HIS A 279 -7.30 -19.27 15.39
N LEU A 280 -6.26 -18.46 15.20
CA LEU A 280 -5.66 -17.65 16.26
C LEU A 280 -5.87 -16.19 15.91
N GLU A 281 -6.52 -15.47 16.81
CA GLU A 281 -6.70 -14.03 16.75
C GLU A 281 -5.55 -13.35 17.50
N PHE A 282 -5.00 -12.31 16.89
CA PHE A 282 -3.85 -11.57 17.37
C PHE A 282 -4.30 -10.15 17.72
N TYR A 283 -3.93 -9.72 18.92
CA TYR A 283 -4.31 -8.42 19.46
C TYR A 283 -3.08 -7.51 19.52
N GLY A 284 -3.09 -6.45 18.72
CA GLY A 284 -2.09 -5.39 18.72
C GLY A 284 -2.49 -4.27 19.67
N ALA A 285 -1.52 -3.62 20.29
CA ALA A 285 -1.78 -2.59 21.30
C ALA A 285 -2.34 -1.27 20.73
N ASP A 286 -2.23 -1.02 19.42
CA ASP A 286 -2.71 0.23 18.84
C ASP A 286 -4.25 0.35 18.86
N THR A 287 -4.75 1.56 19.11
CA THR A 287 -6.18 1.88 19.05
C THR A 287 -6.62 2.03 17.60
N TYR A 288 -7.72 1.38 17.28
CA TYR A 288 -8.37 1.36 15.98
C TYR A 288 -9.81 1.90 16.09
N PHE A 289 -10.27 2.53 15.01
CA PHE A 289 -11.58 3.19 14.93
C PHE A 289 -12.34 2.68 13.70
N LYS A 290 -13.62 2.37 13.87
CA LYS A 290 -14.56 2.00 12.80
C LYS A 290 -16.00 2.27 13.24
N ASP A 291 -16.83 2.87 12.41
CA ASP A 291 -18.25 3.14 12.69
C ASP A 291 -18.46 3.85 14.03
N ASP A 292 -17.64 4.87 14.32
CA ASP A 292 -17.58 5.59 15.59
C ASP A 292 -17.30 4.71 16.84
N LYS A 293 -16.75 3.50 16.65
CA LYS A 293 -16.39 2.59 17.74
C LYS A 293 -14.88 2.46 17.87
N THR A 294 -14.42 2.31 19.10
CA THR A 294 -13.03 2.01 19.41
C THR A 294 -12.80 0.55 19.76
N MET A 295 -11.62 0.08 19.38
CA MET A 295 -11.13 -1.27 19.64
C MET A 295 -9.60 -1.27 19.49
N ASN A 296 -8.95 -2.38 19.84
CA ASN A 296 -7.55 -2.57 19.45
C ASN A 296 -7.45 -3.06 18.00
N TYR A 297 -6.24 -3.13 17.42
CA TYR A 297 -6.02 -3.79 16.14
C TYR A 297 -6.09 -5.31 16.27
N LEU A 298 -7.07 -5.95 15.63
CA LEU A 298 -7.27 -7.39 15.69
C LEU A 298 -7.38 -8.00 14.30
N VAL A 299 -6.72 -9.14 14.09
CA VAL A 299 -6.84 -9.99 12.89
C VAL A 299 -6.62 -11.44 13.29
N SER A 300 -6.95 -12.39 12.41
CA SER A 300 -6.68 -13.81 12.68
C SER A 300 -6.02 -14.52 11.52
N VAL A 301 -5.31 -15.60 11.83
CA VAL A 301 -4.81 -16.56 10.84
C VAL A 301 -5.33 -17.96 11.17
N PRO A 302 -5.53 -18.82 10.15
CA PRO A 302 -5.97 -20.18 10.38
C PRO A 302 -4.88 -21.01 11.06
N TRP A 303 -5.29 -21.94 11.91
CA TRP A 303 -4.40 -22.89 12.60
C TRP A 303 -3.55 -23.71 11.62
N SER A 304 -4.04 -23.99 10.40
CA SER A 304 -3.26 -24.67 9.36
C SER A 304 -1.95 -23.92 9.05
N LYS A 305 -1.99 -22.58 8.97
CA LYS A 305 -0.80 -21.73 8.74
C LYS A 305 0.19 -21.80 9.90
N VAL A 306 -0.33 -21.76 11.12
CA VAL A 306 0.47 -21.88 12.35
C VAL A 306 1.10 -23.27 12.45
N LYS A 307 0.30 -24.33 12.23
CA LYS A 307 0.71 -25.74 12.26
C LYS A 307 1.78 -26.06 11.22
N ALA A 308 1.77 -25.38 10.08
CA ALA A 308 2.81 -25.44 9.04
C ALA A 308 4.14 -24.79 9.44
N ASN A 309 4.22 -24.18 10.63
CA ASN A 309 5.40 -23.45 11.13
C ASN A 309 5.71 -22.18 10.32
N GLU A 310 4.67 -21.50 9.85
CA GLU A 310 4.76 -20.32 8.98
C GLU A 310 4.32 -19.01 9.66
N VAL A 311 4.26 -19.02 10.99
CA VAL A 311 3.95 -17.87 11.84
C VAL A 311 4.99 -17.77 12.95
N MET A 312 5.66 -16.63 13.02
CA MET A 312 6.73 -16.32 13.97
C MET A 312 6.31 -15.18 14.92
N LEU A 313 6.77 -15.25 16.18
CA LEU A 313 6.80 -14.12 17.11
C LEU A 313 8.22 -13.57 17.06
N ALA A 314 8.41 -12.35 16.56
CA ALA A 314 9.72 -11.76 16.27
C ALA A 314 9.99 -10.52 17.14
N TRP A 315 11.21 -10.42 17.66
CA TRP A 315 11.70 -9.32 18.49
C TRP A 315 12.98 -8.66 17.95
N GLU A 316 13.54 -9.19 16.86
CA GLU A 316 14.71 -8.64 16.17
C GLU A 316 14.44 -8.61 14.66
N MET A 317 14.92 -7.53 14.02
CA MET A 317 14.78 -7.26 12.61
C MET A 317 16.11 -6.74 12.05
N ASN A 318 16.65 -7.44 11.07
CA ASN A 318 17.90 -7.14 10.38
C ASN A 318 19.15 -7.11 11.28
N GLY A 319 19.21 -7.93 12.32
CA GLY A 319 20.35 -7.95 13.26
C GLY A 319 20.26 -6.90 14.36
N GLU A 320 19.16 -6.15 14.42
CA GLU A 320 18.90 -5.11 15.41
C GLU A 320 17.63 -5.44 16.20
N VAL A 321 17.55 -4.96 17.44
CA VAL A 321 16.29 -4.97 18.21
C VAL A 321 15.17 -4.41 17.34
N LEU A 322 14.01 -5.06 17.35
CA LEU A 322 12.86 -4.66 16.52
C LEU A 322 12.56 -3.17 16.78
N PRO A 323 12.53 -2.30 15.76
CA PRO A 323 12.21 -0.89 15.95
C PRO A 323 10.78 -0.69 16.48
N ARG A 324 10.53 0.40 17.25
CA ARG A 324 9.21 0.64 17.86
C ARG A 324 8.13 0.74 16.81
N ILE A 325 8.40 1.43 15.71
CA ILE A 325 7.46 1.59 14.60
C ILE A 325 7.10 0.27 13.89
N HIS A 326 7.96 -0.75 14.01
CA HIS A 326 7.80 -2.07 13.41
C HIS A 326 7.29 -3.13 14.38
N GLY A 327 6.96 -2.75 15.61
CA GLY A 327 6.22 -3.59 16.55
C GLY A 327 6.99 -4.02 17.80
N TYR A 328 8.05 -3.32 18.21
CA TYR A 328 8.72 -3.55 19.49
C TYR A 328 7.72 -3.63 20.67
N PRO A 329 7.91 -4.52 21.66
CA PRO A 329 9.01 -5.50 21.75
C PRO A 329 8.79 -6.76 20.93
N LEU A 330 7.54 -7.04 20.54
CA LEU A 330 7.18 -8.28 19.88
C LEU A 330 6.09 -8.08 18.82
N ARG A 331 6.32 -8.66 17.66
CA ARG A 331 5.34 -8.73 16.57
C ARG A 331 5.08 -10.14 16.09
N ILE A 332 3.94 -10.34 15.45
CA ILE A 332 3.71 -11.48 14.58
C ILE A 332 4.33 -11.20 13.21
N VAL A 333 4.94 -12.22 12.61
CA VAL A 333 5.34 -12.27 11.19
C VAL A 333 4.71 -13.52 10.55
N VAL A 334 3.79 -13.32 9.62
CA VAL A 334 3.09 -14.39 8.90
C VAL A 334 3.67 -14.53 7.51
N PHE A 335 4.33 -15.65 7.21
CA PHE A 335 5.11 -15.78 5.98
C PHE A 335 4.18 -15.88 4.76
N GLY A 336 4.41 -15.05 3.75
CA GLY A 336 3.66 -15.10 2.49
C GLY A 336 2.24 -14.55 2.53
N TYR A 337 1.77 -14.02 3.67
CA TYR A 337 0.48 -13.34 3.79
C TYR A 337 0.64 -11.82 3.59
N ILE A 338 -0.48 -11.11 3.37
CA ILE A 338 -0.51 -9.64 3.44
C ILE A 338 0.03 -9.15 4.78
N GLY A 339 0.65 -7.98 4.76
CA GLY A 339 1.22 -7.37 5.95
C GLY A 339 0.22 -7.15 7.09
N ALA A 340 -1.06 -6.95 6.78
CA ALA A 340 -2.12 -6.79 7.79
C ALA A 340 -2.21 -7.96 8.78
N ARG A 341 -1.87 -9.20 8.37
CA ARG A 341 -1.93 -10.37 9.26
C ARG A 341 -0.72 -10.47 10.21
N SER A 342 0.31 -9.65 10.00
CA SER A 342 1.52 -9.60 10.80
C SER A 342 1.40 -8.52 11.88
N VAL A 343 0.55 -8.75 12.88
CA VAL A 343 0.24 -7.82 13.99
C VAL A 343 1.50 -7.31 14.68
N LYS A 344 1.54 -6.00 14.96
CA LYS A 344 2.59 -5.32 15.71
C LYS A 344 2.14 -5.08 17.14
N TRP A 345 3.10 -4.89 18.06
CA TRP A 345 2.81 -4.57 19.47
C TRP A 345 1.87 -5.59 20.10
N LEU A 346 2.21 -6.88 19.93
CA LEU A 346 1.35 -7.99 20.32
C LEU A 346 1.15 -8.02 21.84
N TYR A 347 -0.09 -8.06 22.33
CA TYR A 347 -0.37 -8.19 23.77
C TYR A 347 -1.28 -9.36 24.13
N ARG A 348 -1.95 -9.99 23.16
CA ARG A 348 -2.76 -11.20 23.36
C ARG A 348 -2.89 -12.03 22.10
N ILE A 349 -2.99 -13.35 22.28
CA ILE A 349 -3.33 -14.33 21.26
C ILE A 349 -4.50 -15.16 21.76
N LYS A 350 -5.60 -15.22 21.01
CA LYS A 350 -6.80 -15.95 21.40
C LYS A 350 -7.13 -17.07 20.41
N GLY A 351 -7.29 -18.29 20.91
CA GLY A 351 -7.84 -19.40 20.12
C GLY A 351 -9.34 -19.20 19.86
N ILE A 352 -9.75 -19.22 18.59
CA ILE A 352 -11.15 -19.01 18.18
C ILE A 352 -11.60 -20.02 17.11
N ARG A 353 -12.91 -20.23 16.98
CA ARG A 353 -13.50 -21.23 16.05
C ARG A 353 -13.52 -20.77 14.60
N SER A 354 -13.74 -19.48 14.38
CA SER A 354 -13.97 -18.85 13.09
C SER A 354 -12.97 -17.70 12.89
N PRO A 355 -12.81 -17.16 11.67
CA PRO A 355 -12.03 -15.94 11.48
C PRO A 355 -12.49 -14.81 12.41
N SER A 356 -11.56 -13.94 12.79
CA SER A 356 -11.83 -12.76 13.62
C SER A 356 -12.99 -11.94 13.06
N PRO A 357 -13.95 -11.51 13.91
CA PRO A 357 -15.02 -10.61 13.51
C PRO A 357 -14.56 -9.14 13.46
N ALA A 358 -13.33 -8.82 13.87
CA ALA A 358 -12.83 -7.45 13.92
C ALA A 358 -12.83 -6.80 12.51
N PRO A 359 -13.11 -5.49 12.40
CA PRO A 359 -13.33 -4.83 11.10
C PRO A 359 -12.21 -5.03 10.08
N VAL A 360 -10.96 -5.02 10.55
CA VAL A 360 -9.79 -5.24 9.71
C VAL A 360 -9.81 -6.63 9.01
N GLN A 361 -10.41 -7.64 9.63
CA GLN A 361 -10.57 -8.97 9.06
C GLN A 361 -11.91 -9.13 8.30
N SER A 362 -13.00 -8.59 8.85
CA SER A 362 -14.36 -8.87 8.41
C SER A 362 -14.97 -7.82 7.49
N MET A 363 -14.45 -6.60 7.48
CA MET A 363 -15.00 -5.44 6.77
C MET A 363 -14.05 -4.82 5.75
N GLU A 364 -12.74 -4.83 6.01
CA GLU A 364 -11.76 -4.10 5.20
C GLU A 364 -11.03 -4.97 4.18
N TYR A 365 -9.97 -5.69 4.58
CA TYR A 365 -9.04 -6.40 3.68
C TYR A 365 -9.69 -7.61 2.98
N LEU A 366 -10.61 -7.28 2.08
CA LEU A 366 -11.49 -8.13 1.31
C LEU A 366 -11.25 -7.84 -0.17
N TYR A 367 -11.15 -8.89 -0.97
CA TYR A 367 -11.03 -8.80 -2.41
C TYR A 367 -12.40 -9.02 -3.05
N PHE A 368 -12.96 -7.97 -3.65
CA PHE A 368 -14.27 -7.99 -4.28
C PHE A 368 -14.17 -8.27 -5.79
N PRO A 369 -15.21 -8.84 -6.42
CA PRO A 369 -15.31 -8.91 -7.87
C PRO A 369 -15.55 -7.51 -8.48
N GLN A 370 -15.28 -7.37 -9.78
CA GLN A 370 -15.29 -6.10 -10.54
C GLN A 370 -16.69 -5.46 -10.68
N GLN A 371 -17.76 -6.18 -10.36
CA GLN A 371 -19.17 -5.73 -10.48
C GLN A 371 -19.75 -5.18 -9.17
N VAL A 372 -18.96 -5.19 -8.10
CA VAL A 372 -19.34 -4.66 -6.79
C VAL A 372 -18.85 -3.22 -6.65
N GLY A 373 -19.68 -2.36 -6.04
CA GLY A 373 -19.40 -0.97 -5.73
C GLY A 373 -20.10 -0.52 -4.45
N LYS A 374 -20.08 0.79 -4.18
CA LYS A 374 -20.52 1.39 -2.90
C LYS A 374 -21.91 0.94 -2.41
N HIS A 375 -22.86 0.77 -3.32
CA HIS A 375 -24.27 0.56 -2.96
C HIS A 375 -24.72 -0.90 -2.94
N ASN A 376 -23.93 -1.82 -3.48
CA ASN A 376 -24.31 -3.23 -3.60
C ASN A 376 -23.33 -4.20 -2.93
N PHE A 377 -22.22 -3.72 -2.34
CA PHE A 377 -21.28 -4.62 -1.67
C PHE A 377 -21.88 -5.22 -0.40
N LYS A 378 -21.68 -6.52 -0.21
CA LYS A 378 -21.86 -7.21 1.07
C LYS A 378 -20.51 -7.74 1.52
N LEU A 379 -20.25 -7.69 2.82
CA LEU A 379 -18.98 -8.19 3.38
C LEU A 379 -18.68 -9.65 2.98
N THR A 380 -19.73 -10.46 2.83
CA THR A 380 -19.64 -11.87 2.41
C THR A 380 -19.30 -12.06 0.93
N ASP A 381 -19.43 -11.03 0.10
CA ASP A 381 -19.04 -11.10 -1.32
C ASP A 381 -17.51 -10.96 -1.49
N GLY A 382 -16.84 -10.46 -0.46
CA GLY A 382 -15.40 -10.25 -0.45
C GLY A 382 -14.63 -11.47 0.07
N ILE A 383 -13.54 -11.82 -0.62
CA ILE A 383 -12.62 -12.86 -0.14
C ILE A 383 -11.64 -12.24 0.86
N GLN A 384 -11.58 -12.77 2.08
CA GLN A 384 -10.59 -12.33 3.07
C GLN A 384 -9.17 -12.53 2.53
N ILE A 385 -8.45 -11.44 2.33
CA ILE A 385 -7.12 -11.49 1.75
C ILE A 385 -6.16 -12.09 2.79
N GLN A 386 -5.50 -13.18 2.39
CA GLN A 386 -4.50 -13.89 3.18
C GLN A 386 -3.18 -13.89 2.40
N GLU A 387 -2.97 -14.85 1.51
CA GLU A 387 -1.79 -14.90 0.65
C GLU A 387 -1.77 -13.77 -0.40
N MET A 388 -0.58 -13.25 -0.71
CA MET A 388 -0.40 -12.35 -1.84
C MET A 388 -0.26 -13.13 -3.15
N PRO A 389 -0.90 -12.69 -4.25
CA PRO A 389 -0.63 -13.23 -5.58
C PRO A 389 0.75 -12.79 -6.07
N VAL A 390 1.17 -13.35 -7.21
CA VAL A 390 2.37 -12.89 -7.91
C VAL A 390 2.22 -11.42 -8.33
N SER A 391 3.25 -10.62 -8.11
CA SER A 391 3.30 -9.21 -8.47
C SER A 391 4.74 -8.78 -8.76
N SER A 392 4.90 -7.74 -9.56
CA SER A 392 6.19 -7.10 -9.84
C SER A 392 6.00 -5.61 -10.10
N ALA A 393 7.10 -4.86 -10.00
CA ALA A 393 7.12 -3.44 -10.34
C ALA A 393 8.49 -2.97 -10.82
N ILE A 394 8.48 -1.95 -11.67
CA ILE A 394 9.64 -1.27 -12.23
C ILE A 394 9.98 -0.08 -11.34
N MET A 395 11.18 -0.07 -10.76
CA MET A 395 11.70 1.01 -9.90
C MET A 395 12.52 2.05 -10.66
N SER A 396 13.08 1.71 -11.82
CA SER A 396 13.62 2.68 -12.78
C SER A 396 13.57 2.09 -14.19
N PRO A 397 13.41 2.90 -15.25
CA PRO A 397 13.14 4.34 -15.22
C PRO A 397 11.76 4.67 -14.62
N TRP A 398 11.43 5.95 -14.52
CA TRP A 398 10.16 6.44 -14.00
C TRP A 398 9.25 6.91 -15.12
N THR A 399 7.94 6.85 -14.87
CA THR A 399 6.94 7.31 -15.83
C THR A 399 7.19 8.77 -16.21
N LYS A 400 7.05 9.06 -17.50
CA LYS A 400 7.31 10.35 -18.16
C LYS A 400 8.75 10.85 -18.15
N GLN A 401 9.74 9.98 -17.87
CA GLN A 401 11.16 10.34 -18.08
C GLN A 401 11.53 10.26 -19.56
N VAL A 402 12.39 11.18 -20.00
CA VAL A 402 13.14 11.08 -21.24
C VAL A 402 14.37 10.20 -20.99
N VAL A 403 14.56 9.18 -21.82
CA VAL A 403 15.65 8.22 -21.70
C VAL A 403 16.48 8.26 -22.99
N ILE A 404 17.69 8.82 -22.89
CA ILE A 404 18.71 8.74 -23.94
C ILE A 404 19.47 7.43 -23.76
N HIS A 405 19.54 6.61 -24.81
CA HIS A 405 20.15 5.30 -24.74
C HIS A 405 20.84 4.86 -26.04
N ASN A 406 21.64 3.80 -25.95
CA ASN A 406 22.36 3.18 -27.08
C ASN A 406 21.69 1.84 -27.47
N GLY A 407 20.43 1.88 -27.90
CA GLY A 407 19.64 0.68 -28.24
C GLY A 407 19.13 -0.18 -27.06
N LYS A 408 19.46 0.16 -25.81
CA LYS A 408 18.95 -0.55 -24.61
C LYS A 408 18.62 0.41 -23.46
N ILE A 409 17.50 0.20 -22.79
CA ILE A 409 17.06 0.96 -21.61
C ILE A 409 17.39 0.17 -20.34
N ARG A 410 18.11 0.80 -19.41
CA ARG A 410 18.43 0.21 -18.10
C ARG A 410 17.21 0.25 -17.17
N CYS A 411 16.70 -0.94 -16.86
CA CYS A 411 15.55 -1.14 -15.99
C CYS A 411 15.97 -1.81 -14.68
N LYS A 412 15.33 -1.46 -13.56
CA LYS A 412 15.44 -2.20 -12.30
C LYS A 412 14.10 -2.33 -11.62
N GLY A 413 13.93 -3.32 -10.76
CA GLY A 413 12.66 -3.52 -10.06
C GLY A 413 12.64 -4.65 -9.04
N TRP A 414 11.44 -5.02 -8.62
CA TRP A 414 11.18 -6.14 -7.73
C TRP A 414 10.10 -7.07 -8.29
N ALA A 415 10.11 -8.32 -7.85
CA ALA A 415 9.09 -9.33 -8.08
C ALA A 415 8.84 -10.13 -6.80
N TYR A 416 7.61 -10.53 -6.52
CA TYR A 416 7.23 -11.26 -5.31
C TYR A 416 6.01 -12.15 -5.57
N SER A 417 5.91 -13.28 -4.85
CA SER A 417 4.70 -14.10 -4.77
C SER A 417 4.51 -14.55 -3.33
N GLY A 418 3.29 -14.51 -2.82
CA GLY A 418 2.96 -14.93 -1.46
C GLY A 418 2.81 -16.46 -1.33
N GLY A 419 2.30 -16.92 -0.19
CA GLY A 419 1.98 -18.33 0.03
C GLY A 419 3.17 -19.31 0.03
N GLY A 420 4.41 -18.80 0.00
CA GLY A 420 5.61 -19.63 -0.06
C GLY A 420 5.97 -20.06 -1.46
N ARG A 421 5.38 -19.39 -2.45
CA ARG A 421 5.81 -19.37 -3.83
C ARG A 421 6.90 -18.32 -4.00
N TRP A 422 7.71 -18.44 -5.03
CA TRP A 422 8.79 -17.48 -5.30
C TRP A 422 8.80 -17.09 -6.79
N PRO A 423 9.26 -15.86 -7.11
CA PRO A 423 9.49 -15.47 -8.50
C PRO A 423 10.49 -16.42 -9.18
N GLU A 424 10.03 -17.09 -10.23
CA GLU A 424 10.84 -18.01 -11.02
C GLU A 424 11.37 -17.32 -12.28
N ARG A 425 10.53 -16.49 -12.93
CA ARG A 425 10.89 -15.74 -14.14
C ARG A 425 10.32 -14.32 -14.08
N VAL A 426 11.12 -13.32 -14.47
CA VAL A 426 10.67 -11.94 -14.66
C VAL A 426 10.91 -11.57 -16.11
N GLU A 427 9.95 -10.89 -16.71
CA GLU A 427 9.99 -10.50 -18.11
C GLU A 427 9.70 -9.01 -18.26
N LEU A 428 10.34 -8.39 -19.24
CA LEU A 428 10.15 -7.00 -19.62
C LEU A 428 9.77 -6.88 -21.09
N SER A 429 8.93 -5.91 -21.40
CA SER A 429 8.55 -5.51 -22.75
C SER A 429 8.81 -4.02 -22.91
N ALA A 430 9.22 -3.59 -24.11
CA ALA A 430 9.34 -2.17 -24.49
C ALA A 430 8.20 -1.71 -25.44
N ASP A 431 7.28 -2.61 -25.79
CA ASP A 431 6.25 -2.39 -26.81
C ASP A 431 4.82 -2.47 -26.23
N GLY A 432 4.65 -2.32 -24.91
CA GLY A 432 3.33 -2.40 -24.27
C GLY A 432 2.89 -3.82 -23.92
N GLY A 433 3.77 -4.81 -24.01
CA GLY A 433 3.53 -6.20 -23.59
C GLY A 433 3.26 -7.18 -24.73
N PHE A 434 3.60 -6.83 -25.98
CA PHE A 434 3.47 -7.75 -27.12
C PHE A 434 4.67 -8.70 -27.18
N ASN A 435 5.89 -8.19 -27.09
CA ASN A 435 7.12 -8.99 -27.07
C ASN A 435 7.79 -8.91 -25.70
N TRP A 436 8.31 -10.05 -25.23
CA TRP A 436 8.84 -10.19 -23.87
C TRP A 436 10.29 -10.68 -23.88
N TYR A 437 11.15 -9.96 -23.16
CA TYR A 437 12.52 -10.32 -22.87
C TYR A 437 12.59 -10.91 -21.46
N THR A 438 13.09 -12.13 -21.36
CA THR A 438 13.34 -12.77 -20.06
C THR A 438 14.58 -12.16 -19.42
N ILE A 439 14.47 -11.74 -18.16
CA ILE A 439 15.62 -11.30 -17.37
C ILE A 439 16.48 -12.54 -17.03
N PRO A 440 17.78 -12.55 -17.36
CA PRO A 440 18.69 -13.65 -17.01
C PRO A 440 18.76 -13.88 -15.50
N VAL A 441 18.96 -15.14 -15.08
CA VAL A 441 18.88 -15.54 -13.66
C VAL A 441 19.95 -14.86 -12.81
N GLU A 442 21.13 -14.63 -13.38
CA GLU A 442 22.27 -13.93 -12.79
C GLU A 442 21.98 -12.46 -12.47
N ASN A 443 20.99 -11.86 -13.13
CA ASN A 443 20.55 -10.48 -12.89
C ASN A 443 19.43 -10.37 -11.85
N LEU A 444 19.07 -11.49 -11.22
CA LEU A 444 18.02 -11.57 -10.22
C LEU A 444 18.66 -11.85 -8.85
N SER A 445 18.18 -11.20 -7.78
CA SER A 445 18.72 -11.39 -6.43
C SER A 445 18.56 -12.83 -5.92
N LYS A 446 19.13 -13.16 -4.76
CA LYS A 446 19.09 -14.55 -4.26
C LYS A 446 17.66 -15.08 -4.15
N LYS A 447 17.41 -16.26 -4.72
CA LYS A 447 16.12 -16.97 -4.62
C LYS A 447 15.90 -17.45 -3.18
N ARG A 448 14.76 -17.07 -2.60
CA ARG A 448 14.31 -17.49 -1.25
C ARG A 448 12.80 -17.70 -1.24
N LYS A 449 12.34 -18.66 -0.44
CA LYS A 449 10.92 -19.08 -0.41
C LYS A 449 9.94 -17.98 0.02
N TRP A 450 10.35 -17.09 0.91
CA TRP A 450 9.47 -16.08 1.54
C TRP A 450 9.87 -14.65 1.23
N ALA A 451 10.83 -14.44 0.34
CA ALA A 451 11.36 -13.13 0.00
C ALA A 451 11.08 -12.80 -1.46
N TRP A 452 11.03 -11.51 -1.75
CA TRP A 452 11.03 -10.98 -3.10
C TRP A 452 12.33 -11.34 -3.85
N ARG A 453 12.34 -11.01 -5.13
CA ARG A 453 13.53 -10.99 -5.98
C ARG A 453 13.67 -9.57 -6.54
N THR A 454 14.79 -8.90 -6.28
CA THR A 454 15.13 -7.66 -7.00
C THR A 454 15.81 -8.02 -8.31
N TRP A 455 15.74 -7.13 -9.30
CA TRP A 455 16.22 -7.40 -10.64
C TRP A 455 16.74 -6.15 -11.33
N GLU A 456 17.69 -6.33 -12.25
CA GLU A 456 18.20 -5.30 -13.17
C GLU A 456 18.31 -5.87 -14.59
N TYR A 457 18.04 -5.08 -15.62
CA TYR A 457 18.12 -5.56 -17.00
C TYR A 457 18.32 -4.41 -17.99
N GLU A 458 19.12 -4.64 -19.02
CA GLU A 458 19.24 -3.74 -20.16
C GLU A 458 18.24 -4.16 -21.24
N LEU A 459 17.03 -3.61 -21.19
CA LEU A 459 15.93 -3.91 -22.08
C LEU A 459 16.22 -3.41 -23.50
N PRO A 460 16.29 -4.27 -24.52
CA PRO A 460 16.41 -3.81 -25.90
C PRO A 460 15.24 -2.89 -26.28
N CYS A 461 15.57 -1.73 -26.84
CA CYS A 461 14.61 -0.72 -27.27
C CYS A 461 15.15 -0.06 -28.54
N ASP A 462 14.53 -0.35 -29.68
CA ASP A 462 14.95 0.17 -30.99
C ASP A 462 14.14 1.40 -31.43
N VAL A 463 12.91 1.51 -30.91
CA VAL A 463 11.93 2.56 -31.23
C VAL A 463 12.24 3.86 -30.48
N GLU A 464 11.96 4.99 -31.12
CA GLU A 464 12.07 6.34 -30.55
C GLU A 464 10.67 6.92 -30.28
N GLY A 465 10.60 7.94 -29.42
CA GLY A 465 9.33 8.56 -29.02
C GLY A 465 8.72 7.94 -27.77
N TRP A 466 7.41 8.11 -27.57
CA TRP A 466 6.74 7.55 -26.39
C TRP A 466 6.61 6.04 -26.49
N VAL A 467 7.24 5.33 -25.55
CA VAL A 467 7.22 3.88 -25.45
C VAL A 467 6.69 3.46 -24.09
N GLU A 468 6.14 2.25 -24.05
CA GLU A 468 5.59 1.69 -22.84
C GLU A 468 6.36 0.46 -22.39
N ILE A 469 6.98 0.57 -21.22
CA ILE A 469 7.72 -0.51 -20.60
C ILE A 469 6.80 -1.25 -19.64
N VAL A 470 6.67 -2.55 -19.84
CA VAL A 470 5.80 -3.43 -19.03
C VAL A 470 6.64 -4.50 -18.36
N CYS A 471 6.38 -4.76 -17.08
CA CYS A 471 6.96 -5.91 -16.38
C CYS A 471 5.91 -6.91 -15.93
N ARG A 472 6.26 -8.20 -16.01
CA ARG A 472 5.48 -9.29 -15.42
C ARG A 472 6.37 -10.34 -14.78
N CYS A 473 5.82 -11.05 -13.80
CA CYS A 473 6.49 -12.12 -13.08
C CYS A 473 5.69 -13.42 -13.18
N TRP A 474 6.41 -14.53 -13.32
CA TRP A 474 5.91 -15.89 -13.17
C TRP A 474 6.45 -16.49 -11.89
N ASP A 475 5.58 -17.06 -11.06
CA ASP A 475 6.01 -17.82 -9.89
C ASP A 475 6.24 -19.31 -10.20
N ASN A 476 6.77 -20.04 -9.22
CA ASN A 476 7.09 -21.47 -9.37
C ASN A 476 5.86 -22.39 -9.57
N ALA A 477 4.64 -21.86 -9.49
CA ALA A 477 3.39 -22.57 -9.73
C ALA A 477 2.72 -22.12 -11.04
N LEU A 478 3.46 -21.43 -11.92
CA LEU A 478 2.99 -20.91 -13.20
C LEU A 478 1.87 -19.85 -13.08
N ASN A 479 1.70 -19.23 -11.90
CA ASN A 479 0.86 -18.04 -11.82
C ASN A 479 1.58 -16.87 -12.49
N THR A 480 0.82 -16.03 -13.19
CA THR A 480 1.30 -14.77 -13.78
C THR A 480 0.32 -13.64 -13.51
N GLN A 481 0.71 -12.44 -13.92
CA GLN A 481 -0.01 -11.20 -13.64
C GLN A 481 -1.06 -10.91 -14.73
N PRO A 482 -2.25 -10.40 -14.35
CA PRO A 482 -3.21 -9.85 -15.31
C PRO A 482 -2.57 -8.74 -16.16
N PRO A 483 -2.83 -8.62 -17.47
CA PRO A 483 -2.18 -7.61 -18.30
C PRO A 483 -2.45 -6.16 -17.85
N ASP A 484 -3.70 -5.87 -17.47
CA ASP A 484 -4.17 -4.50 -17.22
C ASP A 484 -4.80 -4.33 -15.84
N VAL A 485 -4.75 -3.09 -15.35
CA VAL A 485 -5.33 -2.70 -14.05
C VAL A 485 -6.83 -3.03 -13.99
N ARG A 486 -7.59 -2.80 -15.07
CA ARG A 486 -9.04 -3.05 -15.08
C ARG A 486 -9.37 -4.51 -14.79
N THR A 487 -8.57 -5.45 -15.29
CA THR A 487 -8.76 -6.89 -15.09
C THR A 487 -8.53 -7.29 -13.63
N ALA A 488 -7.64 -6.59 -12.92
CA ALA A 488 -7.34 -6.80 -11.49
C ALA A 488 -8.08 -5.84 -10.54
N TRP A 489 -8.90 -4.93 -11.06
CA TRP A 489 -9.54 -3.89 -10.26
C TRP A 489 -10.56 -4.48 -9.28
N ASN A 490 -10.66 -3.90 -8.09
CA ASN A 490 -11.72 -4.20 -7.13
C ASN A 490 -12.09 -2.95 -6.33
N TRP A 491 -13.33 -2.91 -5.84
CA TRP A 491 -13.87 -1.76 -5.10
C TRP A 491 -13.02 -1.32 -3.90
N GLY A 492 -12.43 -2.27 -3.16
CA GLY A 492 -11.58 -1.99 -2.00
C GLY A 492 -10.19 -1.45 -2.33
N LEU A 493 -9.81 -1.40 -3.62
CA LEU A 493 -8.51 -0.94 -4.11
C LEU A 493 -7.34 -1.65 -3.43
N HIS A 494 -7.49 -2.96 -3.24
CA HIS A 494 -6.47 -3.85 -2.73
C HIS A 494 -5.87 -4.69 -3.86
N VAL A 495 -4.69 -5.26 -3.62
CA VAL A 495 -4.04 -6.29 -4.45
C VAL A 495 -3.94 -5.87 -5.92
N THR A 496 -3.28 -4.75 -6.20
CA THR A 496 -2.87 -4.41 -7.57
C THR A 496 -1.81 -5.42 -8.04
N SER A 497 -2.27 -6.46 -8.74
CA SER A 497 -1.44 -7.58 -9.22
C SER A 497 -1.23 -7.56 -10.73
N SER A 498 -1.82 -6.61 -11.46
CA SER A 498 -1.62 -6.45 -12.90
C SER A 498 -0.15 -6.21 -13.26
N CYS A 499 0.23 -6.46 -14.50
CA CYS A 499 1.53 -6.07 -15.04
C CYS A 499 1.76 -4.58 -14.75
N HIS A 500 2.94 -4.23 -14.24
CA HIS A 500 3.26 -2.83 -13.97
C HIS A 500 3.75 -2.17 -15.25
N ARG A 501 3.23 -0.97 -15.52
CA ARG A 501 3.41 -0.26 -16.80
C ARG A 501 3.95 1.14 -16.51
N ILE A 502 5.02 1.52 -17.21
CA ILE A 502 5.53 2.90 -17.20
C ILE A 502 5.67 3.40 -18.63
N THR A 503 5.44 4.69 -18.84
CA THR A 503 5.66 5.34 -20.13
C THR A 503 6.94 6.14 -20.07
N VAL A 504 7.82 6.04 -21.07
CA VAL A 504 9.04 6.86 -21.18
C VAL A 504 9.18 7.41 -22.59
N TYR A 505 9.92 8.49 -22.76
CA TYR A 505 10.28 9.00 -24.09
C TYR A 505 11.67 8.50 -24.47
N SER A 506 11.73 7.67 -25.48
CA SER A 506 12.91 6.97 -25.98
C SER A 506 13.69 7.82 -26.98
N VAL A 507 14.98 8.03 -26.74
CA VAL A 507 15.91 8.72 -27.65
C VAL A 507 17.07 7.78 -27.93
N ASN A 508 17.16 7.26 -29.16
CA ASN A 508 18.06 6.16 -29.48
C ASN A 508 19.29 6.67 -30.25
N MET A 509 20.41 6.79 -29.55
CA MET A 509 21.68 7.27 -30.09
C MET A 509 22.34 6.32 -31.10
N THR A 510 21.80 5.12 -31.31
CA THR A 510 22.26 4.25 -32.40
C THR A 510 21.71 4.70 -33.77
N ARG A 511 20.74 5.62 -33.80
CA ARG A 511 20.20 6.21 -35.03
C ARG A 511 21.07 7.38 -35.47
N PRO A 512 21.64 7.35 -36.70
CA PRO A 512 22.50 8.44 -37.18
C PRO A 512 21.83 9.81 -37.18
N VAL A 513 20.53 9.87 -37.55
CA VAL A 513 19.76 11.13 -37.56
C VAL A 513 19.61 11.71 -36.15
N THR A 514 19.30 10.87 -35.17
CA THR A 514 19.20 11.27 -33.76
C THR A 514 20.56 11.72 -33.21
N GLN A 515 21.63 11.00 -33.50
CA GLN A 515 22.98 11.38 -33.09
C GLN A 515 23.37 12.76 -33.67
N ALA A 516 23.14 12.98 -34.97
CA ALA A 516 23.40 14.26 -35.61
C ALA A 516 22.55 15.39 -34.99
N ARG A 517 21.27 15.11 -34.68
CA ARG A 517 20.39 16.08 -34.02
C ARG A 517 20.89 16.45 -32.62
N MET A 518 21.34 15.48 -31.83
CA MET A 518 21.89 15.72 -30.50
C MET A 518 23.18 16.56 -30.57
N GLN A 519 24.06 16.26 -31.53
CA GLN A 519 25.25 17.07 -31.78
C GLN A 519 24.88 18.52 -32.14
N GLU A 520 23.85 18.75 -32.95
CA GLU A 520 23.40 20.10 -33.28
C GLU A 520 22.86 20.87 -32.07
N PHE A 521 22.16 20.20 -31.15
CA PHE A 521 21.76 20.80 -29.86
C PHE A 521 23.00 21.23 -29.06
N ASP A 522 23.99 20.35 -28.93
CA ASP A 522 25.23 20.61 -28.19
C ASP A 522 26.04 21.75 -28.82
N ASP A 523 26.23 21.73 -30.14
CA ASP A 523 27.00 22.74 -30.90
C ASP A 523 26.38 24.13 -30.79
N LYS A 524 25.04 24.21 -30.73
CA LYS A 524 24.29 25.46 -30.61
C LYS A 524 24.03 25.89 -29.16
N GLY A 525 24.45 25.09 -28.18
CA GLY A 525 24.20 25.35 -26.76
C GLY A 525 22.71 25.36 -26.39
N ILE A 526 21.89 24.60 -27.11
CA ILE A 526 20.44 24.54 -26.90
C ILE A 526 20.12 23.35 -25.99
N PRO A 527 19.41 23.55 -24.86
CA PRO A 527 18.98 22.44 -24.02
C PRO A 527 18.06 21.48 -24.78
N PHE A 528 18.27 20.17 -24.60
CA PHE A 528 17.44 19.14 -25.23
C PHE A 528 15.97 19.16 -24.77
N GLY A 529 15.72 19.57 -23.53
CA GLY A 529 14.40 19.56 -22.91
C GLY A 529 13.88 20.96 -22.54
N PRO A 530 12.55 21.10 -22.36
CA PRO A 530 11.54 20.04 -22.45
C PRO A 530 11.17 19.70 -23.91
N ILE A 531 11.02 18.41 -24.21
CA ILE A 531 10.75 17.86 -25.56
C ILE A 531 9.43 18.33 -26.20
N THR A 532 8.58 19.03 -25.44
CA THR A 532 7.30 19.58 -25.91
C THR A 532 7.42 21.03 -26.40
N VAL A 533 8.57 21.68 -26.22
CA VAL A 533 8.81 23.04 -26.72
C VAL A 533 9.28 22.97 -28.18
N PRO A 534 8.81 23.87 -29.07
CA PRO A 534 9.28 23.92 -30.44
C PRO A 534 10.81 24.01 -30.53
N LEU A 535 11.39 23.33 -31.52
CA LEU A 535 12.82 23.41 -31.77
C LEU A 535 13.22 24.85 -32.11
N ALA A 536 14.32 25.32 -31.52
CA ALA A 536 14.89 26.63 -31.82
C ALA A 536 15.58 26.70 -33.20
N PHE A 537 15.62 25.57 -33.92
CA PHE A 537 16.13 25.44 -35.28
C PHE A 537 15.24 24.46 -36.08
N PRO A 538 15.23 24.56 -37.42
CA PRO A 538 14.39 23.70 -38.26
C PRO A 538 14.61 22.21 -38.02
N SER A 539 13.54 21.40 -38.10
CA SER A 539 13.63 19.94 -38.03
C SER A 539 14.29 19.32 -39.26
N GLN A 540 14.31 20.03 -40.38
CA GLN A 540 15.04 19.69 -41.60
C GLN A 540 15.35 20.98 -42.36
N SER A 541 16.30 20.94 -43.30
CA SER A 541 16.53 22.09 -44.18
C SER A 541 15.38 22.24 -45.19
N TRP A 542 15.13 23.46 -45.65
CA TRP A 542 14.17 23.68 -46.74
C TRP A 542 14.65 23.05 -48.06
N ASP A 543 15.96 23.04 -48.30
CA ASP A 543 16.55 22.39 -49.47
C ASP A 543 16.27 20.88 -49.51
N ASP A 544 16.38 20.19 -48.37
CA ASP A 544 16.04 18.76 -48.25
C ASP A 544 14.54 18.52 -48.47
N TYR A 545 13.69 19.38 -47.90
CA TYR A 545 12.23 19.30 -48.07
C TYR A 545 11.81 19.51 -49.53
N GLU A 546 12.36 20.52 -50.19
CA GLU A 546 12.09 20.81 -51.60
C GLU A 546 12.66 19.71 -52.50
N LYS A 547 13.83 19.14 -52.16
CA LYS A 547 14.39 18.00 -52.88
C LYS A 547 13.45 16.80 -52.83
N PHE A 548 12.90 16.47 -51.66
CA PHE A 548 11.96 15.36 -51.51
C PHE A 548 10.79 15.48 -52.52
N TRP A 549 10.17 16.66 -52.61
CA TRP A 549 9.04 16.89 -53.52
C TRP A 549 9.42 17.04 -55.00
N ARG A 550 10.70 17.24 -55.34
CA ARG A 550 11.16 17.11 -56.73
C ARG A 550 11.30 15.66 -57.16
N GLU A 551 11.52 14.75 -56.20
CA GLU A 551 11.82 13.33 -56.45
C GLU A 551 10.64 12.40 -56.17
N HIS A 552 9.59 12.89 -55.51
CA HIS A 552 8.42 12.10 -55.09
C HIS A 552 7.13 12.84 -55.43
N ASP A 553 6.11 12.07 -55.82
CA ASP A 553 4.80 12.61 -56.12
C ASP A 553 4.15 13.23 -54.87
N PRO A 554 3.33 14.28 -55.05
CA PRO A 554 2.53 14.85 -53.97
C PRO A 554 1.55 13.80 -53.41
N ARG A 555 0.83 14.17 -52.33
CA ARG A 555 -0.16 13.27 -51.71
C ARG A 555 -1.26 12.80 -52.66
N ASP A 556 -1.55 13.58 -53.70
CA ASP A 556 -2.59 13.25 -54.67
C ASP A 556 -2.13 12.11 -55.59
N ALA A 557 -3.02 11.17 -55.88
CA ALA A 557 -2.72 10.05 -56.77
C ALA A 557 -3.15 10.40 -58.20
N GLU A 558 -2.44 9.90 -59.20
CA GLU A 558 -2.93 9.98 -60.58
C GLU A 558 -4.24 9.18 -60.73
N ASP A 559 -5.25 9.80 -61.33
CA ASP A 559 -6.45 9.09 -61.79
C ASP A 559 -6.11 8.31 -63.07
N GLU A 560 -6.57 7.06 -63.18
CA GLU A 560 -6.51 6.34 -64.45
C GLU A 560 -7.37 7.09 -65.48
N LEU A 561 -6.73 7.64 -66.52
CA LEU A 561 -7.43 8.28 -67.63
C LEU A 561 -8.41 7.27 -68.29
N PRO A 562 -9.64 7.69 -68.64
CA PRO A 562 -10.66 6.83 -69.25
C PRO A 562 -10.29 6.30 -70.64
#